data_AF-A0A2J7RHM2-F1
#
_entry.id   AF-A0A2J7RHM2-F1
#
_cell.length_a   1.000
_cell.length_b   1.000
_cell.length_c   1.000
_cell.angle_alpha   90.00
_cell.angle_beta   90.00
_cell.angle_gamma   90.00
#
_symmetry.space_group_name_H-M   'P 1'
#
loop_
_entity.id
_entity.type
_entity.pdbx_description
1 polymer ?
#
loop_
_entity_poly.entity_id
_entity_poly.type
_entity_poly.pdbx_seq_one_letter_code
_entity_poly.pdbx_strand_id
1 'polypeptide(L)'
;MSTGKCVSKLIDLTYYTAVRWLSCGKVLSRFFQLRNEIDILLTEKNHHEPLLSDTEGLWKLAFFADLVNHMNHLNLKLQGENNLVCDLFALIKAFRAKLILLESQVKNCNFVHMLYCAELHKKG
;
A
#
# COMPACT_ATOMS: atom_id res chain seq x y z
N MET A 1 -13.04 38.69 11.28
CA MET A 1 -11.95 37.70 11.47
C MET A 1 -12.60 36.34 11.78
N SER A 2 -12.78 35.48 10.77
CA SER A 2 -13.42 34.15 10.91
C SER A 2 -12.60 33.07 10.18
N THR A 3 -11.29 33.05 10.43
CA THR A 3 -10.35 32.14 9.78
C THR A 3 -9.97 30.92 10.64
N GLY A 4 -10.43 30.83 11.89
CA GLY A 4 -10.01 29.77 12.83
C GLY A 4 -10.78 28.44 12.74
N LYS A 5 -12.05 28.44 12.32
CA LYS A 5 -12.90 27.23 12.33
C LYS A 5 -12.73 26.31 11.10
N CYS A 6 -12.25 26.84 9.97
CA CYS A 6 -12.11 26.04 8.74
C CYS A 6 -10.78 25.26 8.73
N VAL A 7 -9.73 25.85 9.30
CA VAL A 7 -8.39 25.26 9.35
C VAL A 7 -8.34 24.04 10.29
N SER A 8 -8.98 24.11 11.47
CA SER A 8 -9.04 22.96 12.39
C SER A 8 -9.75 21.76 11.77
N LYS A 9 -10.87 21.99 11.08
CA LYS A 9 -11.65 20.93 10.42
C LYS A 9 -10.91 20.30 9.25
N LEU A 10 -10.10 21.08 8.52
CA LEU A 10 -9.25 20.58 7.45
C LEU A 10 -8.11 19.72 7.99
N ILE A 11 -7.44 20.16 9.06
CA ILE A 11 -6.37 19.43 9.73
C ILE A 11 -6.90 18.09 10.27
N ASP A 12 -8.05 18.09 10.93
CA ASP A 12 -8.70 16.88 11.42
C ASP A 12 -9.03 15.91 10.28
N LEU A 13 -9.61 16.40 9.18
CA LEU A 13 -9.92 15.55 8.02
C LEU A 13 -8.67 14.92 7.39
N THR A 14 -7.58 15.69 7.26
CA THR A 14 -6.29 15.16 6.78
C THR A 14 -5.70 14.13 7.74
N TYR A 15 -5.81 14.33 9.05
CA TYR A 15 -5.33 13.40 10.07
C TYR A 15 -6.13 12.08 10.06
N TYR A 16 -7.46 12.16 10.06
CA TYR A 16 -8.32 10.98 9.99
C TYR A 16 -8.12 10.18 8.71
N THR A 17 -7.91 10.88 7.59
CA THR A 17 -7.64 10.24 6.30
C THR A 17 -6.28 9.54 6.35
N ALA A 18 -5.22 10.22 6.78
CA ALA A 18 -3.89 9.65 6.97
C ALA A 18 -3.89 8.33 7.78
N VAL A 19 -4.51 8.33 8.97
CA VAL A 19 -4.61 7.16 9.84
C VAL A 19 -5.37 6.02 9.15
N ARG A 20 -6.45 6.33 8.42
CA ARG A 20 -7.20 5.34 7.64
C ARG A 20 -6.37 4.69 6.55
N TRP A 21 -5.66 5.47 5.73
CA TRP A 21 -4.83 4.93 4.65
C TRP A 21 -3.70 4.02 5.17
N LEU A 22 -3.02 4.45 6.25
CA LEU A 22 -1.98 3.64 6.89
C LEU A 22 -2.54 2.33 7.44
N SER A 23 -3.70 2.40 8.09
CA SER A 23 -4.40 1.21 8.60
C SER A 23 -4.81 0.27 7.47
N CYS A 24 -5.41 0.79 6.39
CA CYS A 24 -5.80 -0.01 5.22
C CYS A 24 -4.62 -0.78 4.63
N GLY A 25 -3.45 -0.14 4.47
CA GLY A 25 -2.28 -0.85 3.97
C GLY A 25 -1.76 -1.92 4.93
N LYS A 26 -1.79 -1.68 6.24
CA LYS A 26 -1.44 -2.71 7.24
C LYS A 26 -2.39 -3.91 7.18
N VAL A 27 -3.70 -3.64 7.08
CA VAL A 27 -4.73 -4.67 6.95
C VAL A 27 -4.51 -5.48 5.67
N LEU A 28 -4.26 -4.82 4.55
CA LEU A 28 -3.98 -5.48 3.27
C LEU A 28 -2.71 -6.35 3.32
N SER A 29 -1.63 -5.83 3.90
CA SER A 29 -0.40 -6.60 4.17
C SER A 29 -0.70 -7.86 4.96
N ARG A 30 -1.49 -7.73 6.04
CA ARG A 30 -1.83 -8.86 6.90
C ARG A 30 -2.75 -9.86 6.22
N PHE A 31 -3.71 -9.36 5.44
CA PHE A 31 -4.61 -10.16 4.62
C PHE A 31 -3.82 -11.01 3.62
N PHE A 32 -2.85 -10.44 2.91
CA PHE A 32 -2.00 -11.20 2.00
C PHE A 32 -1.17 -12.27 2.73
N GLN A 33 -0.63 -11.96 3.91
CA GLN A 33 0.12 -12.94 4.70
C GLN A 33 -0.74 -14.12 5.17
N LEU A 34 -2.00 -13.86 5.52
CA LEU A 34 -2.95 -14.86 6.02
C LEU A 34 -3.86 -15.43 4.93
N ARG A 35 -3.55 -15.19 3.65
CA ARG A 35 -4.42 -15.52 2.52
C ARG A 35 -4.84 -16.99 2.49
N ASN A 36 -3.95 -17.89 2.88
CA ASN A 36 -4.22 -19.33 2.89
C ASN A 36 -5.23 -19.69 4.01
N GLU A 37 -5.03 -19.16 5.20
CA GLU A 37 -5.92 -19.35 6.34
C GLU A 37 -7.29 -18.72 6.09
N ILE A 38 -7.32 -17.56 5.44
CA ILE A 38 -8.55 -16.89 5.03
C ILE A 38 -9.30 -17.72 3.97
N ASP A 39 -8.60 -18.26 2.98
CA ASP A 39 -9.18 -19.11 1.95
C ASP A 39 -9.80 -20.39 2.53
N ILE A 40 -9.10 -21.04 3.48
CA ILE A 40 -9.62 -22.18 4.24
C ILE A 40 -10.91 -21.79 4.98
N LEU A 41 -10.89 -20.68 5.72
CA LEU A 41 -12.05 -20.20 6.48
C LEU A 41 -13.25 -19.88 5.57
N LEU A 42 -13.02 -19.26 4.41
CA LEU A 42 -14.08 -18.96 3.46
C LEU A 42 -14.67 -20.24 2.88
N THR A 43 -13.82 -21.21 2.51
CA THR A 43 -14.23 -22.51 1.98
C THR A 43 -15.08 -23.28 2.99
N GLU A 44 -14.71 -23.30 4.27
CA GLU A 44 -15.52 -23.90 5.35
C GLU A 44 -16.91 -23.27 5.49
N LYS A 45 -17.07 -22.01 5.07
CA LYS A 45 -18.35 -21.29 5.04
C LYS A 45 -19.09 -21.42 3.72
N ASN A 46 -18.64 -22.28 2.80
CA ASN A 46 -19.15 -22.38 1.43
C ASN A 46 -19.07 -21.04 0.66
N HIS A 47 -18.08 -20.22 0.98
CA HIS A 47 -17.74 -19.01 0.24
C HIS A 47 -16.46 -19.24 -0.53
N HIS A 48 -16.49 -18.93 -1.83
CA HIS A 48 -15.32 -19.03 -2.69
C HIS A 48 -14.93 -17.63 -3.14
N GLU A 49 -13.68 -17.24 -2.89
CA GLU A 49 -13.15 -15.95 -3.29
C GLU A 49 -12.10 -16.16 -4.39
N PRO A 50 -12.44 -15.87 -5.66
CA PRO A 50 -11.53 -16.07 -6.79
C PRO A 50 -10.15 -15.46 -6.52
N LEU A 51 -10.09 -14.26 -5.93
CA LEU A 51 -8.86 -13.52 -5.60
C LEU A 51 -7.82 -14.32 -4.80
N LEU A 52 -8.26 -15.31 -4.02
CA LEU A 52 -7.39 -16.14 -3.17
C LEU A 52 -7.05 -17.50 -3.80
N SER A 53 -7.93 -17.97 -4.69
CA SER A 53 -7.83 -19.29 -5.34
C SER A 53 -7.12 -19.27 -6.69
N ASP A 54 -7.15 -18.14 -7.41
CA ASP A 54 -6.60 -18.02 -8.75
C ASP A 54 -5.17 -17.46 -8.76
N THR A 55 -4.35 -17.96 -9.68
CA THR A 55 -2.98 -17.48 -9.81
C THR A 55 -2.97 -15.98 -10.14
N GLU A 56 -3.86 -15.52 -11.01
CA GLU A 56 -3.92 -14.12 -11.44
C GLU A 56 -4.33 -13.17 -10.30
N GLY A 57 -5.34 -13.51 -9.51
CA GLY A 57 -5.79 -12.71 -8.38
C GLY A 57 -4.79 -12.71 -7.23
N LEU A 58 -4.10 -13.83 -6.96
CA LEU A 58 -2.98 -13.82 -6.02
C LEU A 58 -1.88 -12.84 -6.43
N TRP A 59 -1.52 -12.80 -7.72
CA TRP A 59 -0.58 -11.82 -8.25
C TRP A 59 -1.09 -10.38 -8.13
N LYS A 60 -2.36 -10.13 -8.44
CA LYS A 60 -3.00 -8.81 -8.26
C LYS A 60 -2.97 -8.37 -6.80
N LEU A 61 -3.31 -9.27 -5.88
CA LEU A 61 -3.31 -9.00 -4.45
C LEU A 61 -1.91 -8.70 -3.93
N ALA A 62 -0.91 -9.49 -4.32
CA ALA A 62 0.49 -9.26 -3.96
C ALA A 62 0.98 -7.90 -4.45
N PHE A 63 0.77 -7.60 -5.74
CA PHE A 63 1.18 -6.35 -6.34
C PHE A 63 0.52 -5.15 -5.66
N PHE A 64 -0.79 -5.25 -5.37
CA PHE A 64 -1.52 -4.20 -4.71
C PHE A 64 -1.03 -3.98 -3.27
N ALA A 65 -0.77 -5.05 -2.52
CA ALA A 65 -0.21 -4.96 -1.18
C ALA A 65 1.19 -4.30 -1.17
N ASP A 66 2.06 -4.65 -2.11
CA ASP A 66 3.38 -4.02 -2.25
C ASP A 66 3.27 -2.53 -2.62
N LEU A 67 2.41 -2.18 -3.58
CA LEU A 67 2.20 -0.79 -3.99
C LEU A 67 1.67 0.07 -2.85
N VAL A 68 0.67 -0.43 -2.12
CA VAL A 68 0.10 0.29 -0.96
C VAL A 68 1.15 0.45 0.14
N ASN A 69 2.05 -0.51 0.36
CA ASN A 69 3.15 -0.36 1.30
C ASN A 69 4.14 0.75 0.88
N HIS A 70 4.48 0.84 -0.41
CA HIS A 70 5.29 1.96 -0.92
C HIS A 70 4.59 3.31 -0.71
N MET A 71 3.27 3.39 -0.94
CA MET A 71 2.48 4.60 -0.69
C MET A 71 2.45 4.96 0.80
N ASN A 72 2.27 3.97 1.68
CA ASN A 72 2.28 4.19 3.13
C ASN A 72 3.63 4.72 3.61
N HIS A 73 4.74 4.22 3.06
CA HIS A 73 6.07 4.72 3.38
C HIS A 73 6.25 6.19 2.96
N LEU A 74 5.77 6.56 1.77
CA LEU A 74 5.74 7.98 1.37
C LEU A 74 4.86 8.79 2.33
N ASN A 75 3.66 8.30 2.63
CA ASN A 75 2.69 8.99 3.47
C ASN A 75 3.26 9.31 4.86
N LEU A 76 3.95 8.34 5.49
CA LEU A 76 4.65 8.53 6.76
C LEU A 76 5.74 9.61 6.65
N LYS A 77 6.52 9.61 5.58
CA LYS A 77 7.55 10.64 5.36
C LYS A 77 6.96 12.04 5.19
N LEU A 78 5.85 12.15 4.45
CA LEU A 78 5.16 13.42 4.22
C LEU A 78 4.53 13.97 5.51
N GLN A 79 4.05 13.10 6.40
CA GLN A 79 3.50 13.47 7.70
C GLN A 79 4.57 13.74 8.78
N GLY A 80 5.84 13.51 8.47
CA GLY A 80 6.94 13.78 9.40
C GLY A 80 6.95 15.25 9.84
N GLU A 81 7.25 15.47 11.11
CA GLU A 81 7.42 16.81 11.65
C GLU A 81 8.65 17.51 11.05
N ASN A 82 8.64 18.84 11.00
CA ASN A 82 9.75 19.69 10.54
C ASN A 82 10.15 19.56 9.06
N ASN A 83 9.32 18.95 8.20
CA ASN A 83 9.56 18.97 6.76
C ASN A 83 9.35 20.38 6.17
N LEU A 84 10.34 20.92 5.49
CA LEU A 84 10.17 22.11 4.66
C LEU A 84 9.42 21.76 3.38
N VAL A 85 8.80 22.74 2.72
CA VAL A 85 8.10 22.55 1.44
C VAL A 85 9.03 21.96 0.37
N CYS A 86 10.31 22.35 0.38
CA CYS A 86 11.33 21.78 -0.50
C CYS A 86 11.59 20.29 -0.23
N ASP A 87 11.58 19.86 1.04
CA ASP A 87 11.73 18.46 1.43
C ASP A 87 10.54 17.62 0.95
N LEU A 88 9.31 18.12 1.15
CA LEU A 88 8.10 17.46 0.67
C LEU A 88 8.12 17.30 -0.85
N PHE A 89 8.55 18.34 -1.57
CA PHE A 89 8.68 18.29 -3.02
C PHE A 89 9.75 17.27 -3.47
N ALA A 90 10.88 17.23 -2.77
CA ALA A 90 11.93 16.24 -3.03
C ALA A 90 11.45 14.80 -2.78
N LEU A 91 10.68 14.57 -1.71
CA LEU A 91 10.06 13.28 -1.41
C LEU A 91 9.11 12.81 -2.53
N ILE A 92 8.24 13.70 -3.01
CA ILE A 92 7.32 13.40 -4.11
C ILE A 92 8.08 13.10 -5.40
N LYS A 93 9.10 13.91 -5.74
CA LYS A 93 9.95 13.68 -6.91
C LYS A 93 10.66 12.32 -6.84
N ALA A 94 11.27 12.01 -5.69
CA ALA A 94 11.94 10.74 -5.47
C ALA A 94 10.97 9.56 -5.56
N PHE A 95 9.75 9.71 -5.02
CA PHE A 95 8.73 8.67 -5.12
C PHE A 95 8.27 8.43 -6.56
N ARG A 96 8.09 9.50 -7.35
CA ARG A 96 7.78 9.36 -8.79
C ARG A 96 8.88 8.62 -9.53
N ALA A 97 10.16 8.91 -9.26
CA ALA A 97 11.27 8.17 -9.84
C ALA A 97 11.25 6.69 -9.40
N LYS A 98 10.91 6.42 -8.13
CA LYS A 98 10.74 5.05 -7.64
C LYS A 98 9.62 4.31 -8.38
N LEU A 99 8.48 4.94 -8.67
CA LEU A 99 7.39 4.30 -9.42
C LEU A 99 7.84 3.89 -10.83
N ILE A 100 8.60 4.75 -11.52
CA ILE A 100 9.17 4.43 -12.84
C ILE A 100 10.13 3.22 -12.74
N LEU A 101 10.96 3.19 -11.70
CA LEU A 101 11.84 2.04 -11.45
C LEU A 101 11.04 0.76 -11.19
N LEU A 102 10.02 0.82 -10.33
CA LEU A 102 9.17 -0.33 -10.00
C LEU A 102 8.43 -0.85 -11.24
N GLU A 103 7.93 0.05 -12.09
CA GLU A 103 7.27 -0.32 -13.34
C GLU A 103 8.25 -1.07 -14.28
N SER A 104 9.47 -0.55 -14.44
CA SER A 104 10.52 -1.21 -15.22
C SER A 104 10.89 -2.58 -14.65
N GLN A 105 10.98 -2.68 -13.33
CA GLN A 105 11.26 -3.92 -12.61
C GLN A 105 10.17 -4.97 -12.84
N VAL A 106 8.90 -4.59 -12.70
CA VAL A 106 7.75 -5.49 -12.95
C VAL A 106 7.72 -5.97 -14.40
N LYS A 107 7.96 -5.08 -15.37
CA LYS A 107 8.05 -5.43 -16.80
C LYS A 107 9.15 -6.46 -17.10
N ASN A 108 10.21 -6.47 -16.30
CA ASN A 108 11.33 -7.39 -16.42
C ASN A 108 11.23 -8.59 -15.46
N CYS A 109 10.07 -8.83 -14.84
CA CYS A 109 9.86 -9.88 -13.83
C CYS A 109 10.86 -9.82 -12.65
N ASN A 110 11.37 -8.63 -12.33
CA ASN A 110 12.29 -8.41 -11.24
C ASN A 110 11.51 -7.84 -10.04
N PHE A 111 11.31 -8.64 -8.99
CA PHE A 111 10.49 -8.25 -7.84
C PHE A 111 11.31 -7.86 -6.60
N VAL A 112 12.60 -7.49 -6.74
CA VAL A 112 13.48 -7.19 -5.58
C VAL A 112 12.98 -6.09 -4.64
N HIS A 113 12.09 -5.21 -5.10
CA HIS A 113 11.47 -4.16 -4.28
C HIS A 113 9.97 -4.38 -4.03
N MET A 114 9.45 -5.56 -4.37
CA MET A 114 8.06 -5.99 -4.18
C MET A 114 8.06 -7.29 -3.39
N LEU A 115 7.96 -7.17 -2.07
CA LEU A 115 8.16 -8.26 -1.12
C LEU A 115 7.18 -9.42 -1.39
N TYR A 116 5.91 -9.10 -1.57
CA TYR A 116 4.86 -10.09 -1.77
C TYR A 116 4.89 -10.71 -3.16
N CYS A 117 5.13 -9.90 -4.19
CA CYS A 117 5.38 -10.42 -5.53
C CYS A 117 6.61 -11.35 -5.57
N ALA A 118 7.69 -10.99 -4.88
CA ALA A 118 8.88 -11.84 -4.78
C ALA A 118 8.62 -13.13 -3.99
N GLU A 119 7.75 -13.10 -2.97
CA GLU A 119 7.32 -14.30 -2.25
C GLU A 119 6.56 -15.25 -3.17
N LEU A 120 5.60 -14.75 -3.97
CA LEU A 120 4.88 -15.58 -4.93
C LEU A 120 5.79 -16.13 -6.02
N HIS A 121 6.70 -15.29 -6.55
CA HIS A 121 7.64 -15.70 -7.58
C HIS A 121 8.57 -16.84 -7.14
N LYS A 122 8.89 -16.95 -5.84
CA LYS A 122 9.72 -18.05 -5.30
C LYS A 122 8.96 -19.36 -5.12
N LYS A 123 7.63 -19.31 -5.11
CA LYS A 123 6.75 -20.47 -4.85
C LYS A 123 6.24 -21.13 -6.14
N GLY A 124 6.31 -20.43 -7.27
CA GLY A 124 6.05 -20.99 -8.61
C GLY A 124 7.32 -21.54 -9.24
#